data_AF-A0A1E8Q8B6-F1
#
_entry.id   AF-A0A1E8Q8B6-F1
#
_cell.length_a   1.000
_cell.length_b   1.000
_cell.length_c   1.000
_cell.angle_alpha   90.00
_cell.angle_beta   90.00
_cell.angle_gamma   90.00
#
_symmetry.space_group_name_H-M   'P 1'
#
loop_
_entity.id
_entity.type
_entity.pdbx_description
1 polymer ?
#
loop_
_entity_poly.entity_id
_entity_poly.type
_entity_poly.pdbx_seq_one_letter_code
_entity_poly.pdbx_strand_id
1 'polypeptide(L)'
;MCRAVVEGGRRCPCTRGDRRRAYQRMRYAARQAAIATTDGDSTPNPGASTETASEALEHRRTETAAAVDDALTALRDPARSGDPDVHDAYLNAVLDHGAVVRDIAEQKIERAYTERGLDDASVAAETAAVAAELDQIESEWRETKRRSDAYLTTDGTSFTPEGAAALDDARNAYAAAKQDCYRRASARSKTINEQRAQIAKDIYYEELSRERSFGGPAAAAFVPSNTAKMTRSDRALFTASTSLYPDEMVEHANGLGAMLAKRSKARAHYTAGARQRSRRTRTEVFDLNDALENGRFRFNHFVDSPEEMARGGGSVRDRYGADNAFVARTPDNERRVGELVAQHNEGRSQHATIEYATAVPKDGGEPREVIYVKGARKRVTTEVTGISAELTFSDSSSMTHELGHRMEDRNPEISVATKAFLRRRTAGLAPERYHRSELVVPDGFSDRYFGKDYAGTHHTELLSCGMEAITHGRFGGLTGRRSVFLPAPGGLSLADRAQPPKADTEHLALVLGLLASANKRLP
;
A
#
# COMPACT_ATOMS: atom_id res chain seq x y z
N MET A 1 27.19 -25.55 -38.02
CA MET A 1 25.87 -26.10 -37.63
C MET A 1 25.85 -26.34 -36.13
N CYS A 2 25.01 -25.61 -35.40
CA CYS A 2 24.83 -25.77 -33.95
C CYS A 2 23.81 -26.89 -33.70
N ARG A 3 24.18 -27.93 -32.93
CA ARG A 3 23.25 -29.00 -32.52
C ARG A 3 22.46 -28.60 -31.27
N ALA A 4 21.29 -29.20 -31.08
CA ALA A 4 20.49 -28.99 -29.87
C ALA A 4 21.25 -29.47 -28.62
N VAL A 5 21.03 -28.81 -27.47
CA VAL A 5 21.73 -29.13 -26.20
C VAL A 5 21.44 -30.57 -25.74
N VAL A 6 20.27 -31.09 -26.09
CA VAL A 6 19.87 -32.49 -25.82
C VAL A 6 20.67 -33.52 -26.62
N GLU A 7 21.38 -33.10 -27.68
CA GLU A 7 22.22 -33.95 -28.53
C GLU A 7 23.74 -33.77 -28.25
N GLY A 8 24.10 -33.18 -27.10
CA GLY A 8 25.49 -32.90 -26.75
C GLY A 8 26.11 -31.71 -27.48
N GLY A 9 25.29 -30.85 -28.10
CA GLY A 9 25.74 -29.59 -28.69
C GLY A 9 26.25 -28.60 -27.64
N ARG A 10 27.45 -28.02 -27.84
CA ARG A 10 27.94 -26.91 -27.00
C ARG A 10 26.98 -25.71 -27.14
N ARG A 11 26.62 -25.07 -26.02
CA ARG A 11 25.83 -23.82 -26.03
C ARG A 11 26.49 -22.79 -26.95
N CYS A 12 25.72 -22.22 -27.88
CA CYS A 12 26.24 -21.22 -28.81
C CYS A 12 26.98 -20.10 -28.04
N PRO A 13 28.19 -19.69 -28.46
CA PRO A 13 28.88 -18.55 -27.87
C PRO A 13 28.06 -17.25 -27.90
N CYS A 14 27.00 -17.20 -28.72
CA CYS A 14 26.04 -16.12 -28.85
C CYS A 14 25.00 -16.03 -27.72
N THR A 15 24.82 -17.08 -26.90
CA THR A 15 23.86 -17.09 -25.78
C THR A 15 24.51 -16.81 -24.42
N ARG A 16 25.78 -16.40 -24.37
CA ARG A 16 26.42 -15.96 -23.11
C ARG A 16 25.91 -14.57 -22.74
N GLY A 17 25.27 -14.44 -21.57
CA GLY A 17 24.69 -13.19 -21.07
C GLY A 17 25.66 -12.00 -21.07
N ASP A 18 26.96 -12.26 -20.88
CA ASP A 18 27.99 -11.21 -20.90
C ASP A 18 28.19 -10.57 -22.27
N ARG A 19 28.09 -11.34 -23.36
CA ARG A 19 28.20 -10.80 -24.73
C ARG A 19 26.94 -10.05 -25.14
N ARG A 20 25.76 -10.50 -24.72
CA ARG A 20 24.50 -9.76 -24.93
C ARG A 20 24.53 -8.42 -24.19
N ARG A 21 25.05 -8.40 -22.95
CA ARG A 21 25.27 -7.16 -22.16
C ARG A 21 26.30 -6.23 -22.79
N ALA A 22 27.40 -6.75 -23.32
CA ALA A 22 28.39 -5.93 -24.03
C ALA A 22 27.79 -5.30 -25.30
N TYR A 23 27.00 -6.07 -26.05
CA TYR A 23 26.32 -5.58 -27.25
C TYR A 23 25.24 -4.52 -26.94
N GLN A 24 24.47 -4.70 -25.85
CA GLN A 24 23.48 -3.71 -25.42
C GLN A 24 24.12 -2.43 -24.88
N ARG A 25 25.21 -2.54 -24.10
CA ARG A 25 26.00 -1.36 -23.69
C ARG A 25 26.58 -0.62 -24.89
N MET A 26 27.04 -1.34 -25.90
CA MET A 26 27.50 -0.74 -27.16
C MET A 26 26.36 -0.03 -27.90
N ARG A 27 25.15 -0.61 -28.00
CA ARG A 27 23.98 0.08 -28.61
C ARG A 27 23.53 1.31 -27.82
N TYR A 28 23.55 1.24 -26.49
CA TYR A 28 23.23 2.39 -25.64
C TYR A 28 24.27 3.52 -25.83
N ALA A 29 25.56 3.18 -25.78
CA ALA A 29 26.63 4.14 -26.06
C ALA A 29 26.55 4.73 -27.47
N ALA A 30 26.18 3.92 -28.47
CA ALA A 30 25.98 4.40 -29.84
C ALA A 30 24.77 5.36 -29.97
N ARG A 31 23.66 5.13 -29.25
CA ARG A 31 22.54 6.09 -29.19
C ARG A 31 22.96 7.40 -28.51
N GLN A 32 23.67 7.31 -27.40
CA GLN A 32 24.16 8.49 -26.68
C GLN A 32 25.16 9.30 -27.52
N ALA A 33 26.05 8.61 -28.25
CA ALA A 33 26.97 9.25 -29.19
C ALA A 33 26.23 9.91 -30.36
N ALA A 34 25.17 9.28 -30.90
CA ALA A 34 24.35 9.86 -31.97
C ALA A 34 23.64 11.15 -31.52
N ILE A 35 23.13 11.18 -30.28
CA ILE A 35 22.54 12.38 -29.67
C ILE A 35 23.60 13.48 -29.50
N ALA A 36 24.80 13.13 -29.02
CA ALA A 36 25.89 14.09 -28.85
C ALA A 36 26.44 14.65 -30.17
N THR A 37 26.37 13.90 -31.28
CA THR A 37 26.81 14.38 -32.60
C THR A 37 25.82 15.32 -33.29
N THR A 38 24.57 15.39 -32.84
CA THR A 38 23.58 16.36 -33.34
C THR A 38 23.73 17.76 -32.74
N ASP A 39 24.51 17.92 -31.67
CA ASP A 39 24.79 19.22 -31.03
C ASP A 39 26.06 19.89 -31.59
N GLY A 40 26.09 20.07 -32.91
CA GLY A 40 27.16 20.77 -33.62
C GLY A 40 27.02 22.30 -33.57
N ASP A 41 27.84 22.92 -32.75
CA ASP A 41 28.44 24.27 -32.91
C ASP A 41 27.52 25.42 -33.36
N SER A 42 26.56 25.77 -32.50
CA SER A 42 25.94 27.09 -32.52
C SER A 42 25.87 27.63 -31.09
N THR A 43 26.53 28.77 -30.86
CA THR A 43 26.47 29.50 -29.59
C THR A 43 25.02 29.71 -29.18
N PRO A 44 24.53 29.10 -28.08
CA PRO A 44 23.11 29.07 -27.81
C PRO A 44 22.66 30.40 -27.23
N ASN A 45 21.64 30.96 -27.88
CA ASN A 45 20.77 31.96 -27.27
C ASN A 45 19.97 31.25 -26.15
N PRO A 46 20.19 31.56 -24.85
CA PRO A 46 19.69 30.75 -23.74
C PRO A 46 18.16 30.70 -23.62
N GLY A 47 17.43 31.55 -24.35
CA GLY A 47 15.96 31.51 -24.41
C GLY A 47 15.37 30.60 -25.50
N ALA A 48 16.09 30.32 -26.60
CA ALA A 48 15.52 29.61 -27.76
C ALA A 48 15.68 28.08 -27.69
N SER A 49 16.63 27.59 -26.89
CA SER A 49 16.96 26.16 -26.80
C SER A 49 15.98 25.34 -25.93
N THR A 50 15.33 25.97 -24.96
CA THR A 50 14.42 25.29 -24.02
C THR A 50 13.04 25.06 -24.60
N GLU A 51 12.52 26.00 -25.41
CA GLU A 51 11.22 25.85 -26.07
C GLU A 51 11.26 24.73 -27.12
N THR A 52 12.31 24.67 -27.93
CA THR A 52 12.51 23.62 -28.94
C THR A 52 12.63 22.22 -28.33
N ALA A 53 13.30 22.08 -27.18
CA ALA A 53 13.38 20.82 -26.45
C ALA A 53 12.01 20.37 -25.87
N SER A 54 11.20 21.31 -25.38
CA SER A 54 9.85 21.02 -24.89
C SER A 54 8.91 20.59 -26.01
N GLU A 55 8.96 21.26 -27.16
CA GLU A 55 8.18 20.89 -28.36
C GLU A 55 8.55 19.50 -28.87
N ALA A 56 9.84 19.16 -28.88
CA ALA A 56 10.31 17.83 -29.28
C ALA A 56 9.79 16.71 -28.35
N LEU A 57 9.69 16.97 -27.03
CA LEU A 57 9.12 16.00 -26.09
C LEU A 57 7.61 15.81 -26.29
N GLU A 58 6.86 16.88 -26.53
CA GLU A 58 5.41 16.78 -26.79
C GLU A 58 5.11 16.08 -28.13
N HIS A 59 5.96 16.27 -29.15
CA HIS A 59 5.88 15.48 -30.39
C HIS A 59 6.11 13.99 -30.11
N ARG A 60 7.19 13.65 -29.41
CA ARG A 60 7.50 12.26 -29.00
C ARG A 60 6.40 11.65 -28.13
N ARG A 61 5.73 12.45 -27.31
CA ARG A 61 4.60 12.02 -26.48
C ARG A 61 3.46 11.52 -27.35
N THR A 62 3.12 12.27 -28.40
CA THR A 62 2.08 11.90 -29.37
C THR A 62 2.45 10.61 -30.12
N GLU A 63 3.70 10.50 -30.60
CA GLU A 63 4.18 9.30 -31.31
C GLU A 63 4.15 8.04 -30.42
N THR A 64 4.65 8.17 -29.18
CA THR A 64 4.69 7.04 -28.24
C THR A 64 3.31 6.66 -27.73
N ALA A 65 2.38 7.62 -27.61
CA ALA A 65 0.97 7.36 -27.29
C ALA A 65 0.31 6.51 -28.39
N ALA A 66 0.53 6.84 -29.66
CA ALA A 66 0.03 6.03 -30.77
C ALA A 66 0.65 4.62 -30.78
N ALA A 67 1.97 4.52 -30.54
CA ALA A 67 2.65 3.23 -30.48
C ALA A 67 2.15 2.32 -29.35
N VAL A 68 1.81 2.88 -28.18
CA VAL A 68 1.23 2.08 -27.08
C VAL A 68 -0.21 1.66 -27.38
N ASP A 69 -1.00 2.49 -28.06
CA ASP A 69 -2.35 2.14 -28.50
C ASP A 69 -2.34 0.99 -29.53
N ASP A 70 -1.40 1.02 -30.49
CA ASP A 70 -1.17 -0.07 -31.45
C ASP A 70 -0.75 -1.37 -30.76
N ALA A 71 0.21 -1.28 -29.83
CA ALA A 71 0.69 -2.45 -29.10
C ALA A 71 -0.40 -3.03 -28.17
N LEU A 72 -1.23 -2.18 -27.57
CA LEU A 72 -2.36 -2.58 -26.76
C LEU A 72 -3.44 -3.28 -27.61
N THR A 73 -3.69 -2.79 -28.81
CA THR A 73 -4.58 -3.46 -29.79
C THR A 73 -4.09 -4.86 -30.09
N ALA A 74 -2.79 -5.02 -30.37
CA ALA A 74 -2.18 -6.32 -30.61
C ALA A 74 -2.25 -7.26 -29.39
N LEU A 75 -2.10 -6.72 -28.17
CA LEU A 75 -2.22 -7.50 -26.93
C LEU A 75 -3.64 -8.01 -26.70
N ARG A 76 -4.65 -7.21 -27.06
CA ARG A 76 -6.07 -7.55 -26.89
C ARG A 76 -6.60 -8.51 -27.97
N ASP A 77 -5.89 -8.68 -29.07
CA ASP A 77 -6.23 -9.66 -30.10
C ASP A 77 -6.11 -11.10 -29.53
N PRO A 78 -7.21 -11.86 -29.39
CA PRO A 78 -7.17 -13.21 -28.83
C PRO A 78 -6.22 -14.16 -29.57
N ALA A 79 -6.03 -13.96 -30.89
CA ALA A 79 -5.14 -14.79 -31.70
C ALA A 79 -3.66 -14.54 -31.40
N ARG A 80 -3.31 -13.38 -30.83
CA ARG A 80 -1.93 -12.91 -30.62
C ARG A 80 -1.59 -12.66 -29.16
N SER A 81 -2.59 -12.56 -28.28
CA SER A 81 -2.45 -12.27 -26.84
C SER A 81 -1.54 -13.21 -26.06
N GLY A 82 -1.30 -14.43 -26.57
CA GLY A 82 -0.38 -15.41 -25.98
C GLY A 82 1.07 -15.34 -26.50
N ASP A 83 1.34 -14.50 -27.50
CA ASP A 83 2.65 -14.40 -28.17
C ASP A 83 3.64 -13.58 -27.31
N PRO A 84 4.79 -14.16 -26.89
CA PRO A 84 5.83 -13.42 -26.17
C PRO A 84 6.34 -12.17 -26.89
N ASP A 85 6.36 -12.17 -28.23
CA ASP A 85 6.83 -11.00 -28.99
C ASP A 85 5.84 -9.83 -28.87
N VAL A 86 4.53 -10.11 -28.74
CA VAL A 86 3.51 -9.10 -28.46
C VAL A 86 3.64 -8.57 -27.03
N HIS A 87 3.97 -9.44 -26.07
CA HIS A 87 4.22 -9.01 -24.68
C HIS A 87 5.43 -8.07 -24.59
N ASP A 88 6.52 -8.42 -25.28
CA ASP A 88 7.74 -7.60 -25.33
C ASP A 88 7.50 -6.28 -26.09
N ALA A 89 6.73 -6.31 -27.19
CA ALA A 89 6.35 -5.10 -27.92
C ALA A 89 5.50 -4.15 -27.06
N TYR A 90 4.49 -4.69 -26.36
CA TYR A 90 3.67 -3.91 -25.43
C TYR A 90 4.49 -3.33 -24.28
N LEU A 91 5.36 -4.13 -23.64
CA LEU A 91 6.27 -3.62 -22.62
C LEU A 91 7.13 -2.45 -23.13
N ASN A 92 7.73 -2.59 -24.31
CA ASN A 92 8.61 -1.55 -24.85
C ASN A 92 7.81 -0.27 -25.15
N ALA A 93 6.61 -0.38 -25.72
CA ALA A 93 5.76 0.78 -25.97
C ALA A 93 5.33 1.48 -24.66
N VAL A 94 4.97 0.72 -23.63
CA VAL A 94 4.68 1.23 -22.29
C VAL A 94 5.88 1.97 -21.69
N LEU A 95 7.08 1.39 -21.77
CA LEU A 95 8.31 2.00 -21.26
C LEU A 95 8.67 3.27 -22.02
N ASP A 96 8.58 3.26 -23.35
CA ASP A 96 8.94 4.41 -24.19
C ASP A 96 7.98 5.58 -23.94
N HIS A 97 6.67 5.32 -23.88
CA HIS A 97 5.69 6.36 -23.57
C HIS A 97 5.85 6.89 -22.13
N GLY A 98 5.99 5.99 -21.16
CA GLY A 98 6.21 6.38 -19.77
C GLY A 98 7.52 7.15 -19.54
N ALA A 99 8.57 6.87 -20.33
CA ALA A 99 9.81 7.64 -20.29
C ALA A 99 9.62 9.07 -20.79
N VAL A 100 8.81 9.28 -21.85
CA VAL A 100 8.50 10.64 -22.32
C VAL A 100 7.69 11.41 -21.27
N VAL A 101 6.67 10.79 -20.67
CA VAL A 101 5.88 11.41 -19.58
C VAL A 101 6.78 11.78 -18.39
N ARG A 102 7.70 10.88 -18.00
CA ARG A 102 8.70 11.14 -16.96
C ARG A 102 9.55 12.36 -17.31
N ASP A 103 10.11 12.42 -18.51
CA ASP A 103 11.06 13.47 -18.90
C ASP A 103 10.40 14.85 -18.90
N ILE A 104 9.15 14.95 -19.37
CA ILE A 104 8.34 16.18 -19.30
C ILE A 104 8.10 16.58 -17.84
N ALA A 105 7.65 15.63 -17.02
CA ALA A 105 7.36 15.88 -15.60
C ALA A 105 8.62 16.29 -14.83
N GLU A 106 9.78 15.66 -15.09
CA GLU A 106 11.05 15.96 -14.41
C GLU A 106 11.50 17.40 -14.66
N GLN A 107 11.39 17.90 -15.89
CA GLN A 107 11.69 19.32 -16.20
C GLN A 107 10.80 20.28 -15.40
N LYS A 108 9.50 19.97 -15.29
CA LYS A 108 8.56 20.77 -14.50
C LYS A 108 8.84 20.69 -13.00
N ILE A 109 9.18 19.50 -12.50
CA ILE A 109 9.50 19.25 -11.09
C ILE A 109 10.75 20.03 -10.66
N GLU A 110 11.84 19.95 -11.43
CA GLU A 110 13.07 20.68 -11.12
C GLU A 110 12.88 22.21 -11.15
N ARG A 111 12.08 22.70 -12.11
CA ARG A 111 11.69 24.11 -12.15
C ARG A 111 10.91 24.51 -10.90
N ALA A 112 9.88 23.74 -10.54
CA ALA A 112 9.06 24.02 -9.36
C ALA A 112 9.86 23.95 -8.05
N TYR A 113 10.86 23.08 -7.97
CA TYR A 113 11.79 23.04 -6.83
C TYR A 113 12.66 24.28 -6.76
N THR A 114 13.27 24.67 -7.89
CA THR A 114 14.10 25.88 -7.95
C THR A 114 13.30 27.13 -7.55
N GLU A 115 12.10 27.30 -8.10
CA GLU A 115 11.21 28.43 -7.81
C GLU A 115 10.80 28.52 -6.33
N ARG A 116 10.76 27.39 -5.63
CA ARG A 116 10.37 27.32 -4.21
C ARG A 116 11.55 27.22 -3.24
N GLY A 117 12.79 27.29 -3.73
CA GLY A 117 13.99 27.07 -2.92
C GLY A 117 14.03 25.66 -2.30
N LEU A 118 13.51 24.68 -3.03
CA LEU A 118 13.45 23.27 -2.64
C LEU A 118 14.37 22.41 -3.49
N ASP A 119 15.16 22.97 -4.40
CA ASP A 119 16.19 22.24 -5.14
C ASP A 119 17.38 21.85 -4.22
N ASP A 120 18.28 21.02 -4.72
CA ASP A 120 19.39 20.50 -3.90
C ASP A 120 20.42 21.58 -3.53
N ALA A 121 20.60 22.63 -4.33
CA ALA A 121 21.51 23.74 -3.99
C ALA A 121 20.91 24.60 -2.86
N SER A 122 19.61 24.89 -2.93
CA SER A 122 18.89 25.58 -1.86
C SER A 122 18.92 24.81 -0.54
N VAL A 123 18.70 23.48 -0.58
CA VAL A 123 18.80 22.62 0.61
C VAL A 123 20.22 22.55 1.16
N ALA A 124 21.24 22.50 0.29
CA ALA A 124 22.63 22.52 0.73
C ALA A 124 23.00 23.84 1.43
N ALA A 125 22.51 24.98 0.91
CA ALA A 125 22.70 26.27 1.55
C ALA A 125 22.00 26.35 2.92
N GLU A 126 20.76 25.87 3.03
CA GLU A 126 20.01 25.83 4.29
C GLU A 126 20.69 24.90 5.32
N THR A 127 21.23 23.77 4.86
CA THR A 127 22.03 22.85 5.69
C THR A 127 23.29 23.54 6.24
N ALA A 128 24.02 24.26 5.39
CA ALA A 128 25.23 24.98 5.80
C ALA A 128 24.91 26.06 6.84
N ALA A 129 23.78 26.75 6.71
CA ALA A 129 23.31 27.74 7.68
C ALA A 129 23.00 27.08 9.05
N VAL A 130 22.30 25.95 9.08
CA VAL A 130 22.03 25.20 10.32
C VAL A 130 23.33 24.70 10.97
N ALA A 131 24.28 24.21 10.18
CA ALA A 131 25.59 23.79 10.69
C ALA A 131 26.34 24.96 11.34
N ALA A 132 26.36 26.13 10.69
CA ALA A 132 26.99 27.34 11.24
C ALA A 132 26.32 27.82 12.55
N GLU A 133 24.99 27.73 12.64
CA GLU A 133 24.25 28.05 13.87
C GLU A 133 24.66 27.11 15.02
N LEU A 134 24.75 25.80 14.76
CA LEU A 134 25.20 24.83 15.75
C LEU A 134 26.64 25.05 16.19
N ASP A 135 27.54 25.36 15.25
CA ASP A 135 28.95 25.67 15.53
C ASP A 135 29.09 26.94 16.40
N GLN A 136 28.23 27.94 16.16
CA GLN A 136 28.18 29.15 16.99
C GLN A 136 27.72 28.84 18.42
N ILE A 137 26.63 28.07 18.59
CA ILE A 137 26.12 27.63 19.89
C ILE A 137 27.22 26.85 20.67
N GLU A 138 27.94 25.97 19.98
CA GLU A 138 29.05 25.24 20.61
C GLU A 138 30.23 26.14 20.98
N SER A 139 30.54 27.14 20.15
CA SER A 139 31.62 28.09 20.41
C SER A 139 31.31 28.99 21.62
N GLU A 140 30.06 29.46 21.75
CA GLU A 140 29.59 30.22 22.91
C GLU A 140 29.63 29.40 24.20
N TRP A 141 29.28 28.12 24.14
CA TRP A 141 29.42 27.21 25.27
C TRP A 141 30.90 27.01 25.66
N ARG A 142 31.79 26.78 24.68
CA ARG A 142 33.23 26.64 24.95
C ARG A 142 33.81 27.91 25.60
N GLU A 143 33.41 29.09 25.13
CA GLU A 143 33.85 30.37 25.69
C GLU A 143 33.32 30.57 27.12
N THR A 144 32.05 30.24 27.36
CA THR A 144 31.45 30.34 28.70
C THR A 144 32.10 29.36 29.68
N LYS A 145 32.38 28.13 29.24
CA LYS A 145 33.13 27.16 30.03
C LYS A 145 34.55 27.65 30.33
N ARG A 146 35.25 28.27 29.37
CA ARG A 146 36.60 28.83 29.60
C ARG A 146 36.57 29.98 30.61
N ARG A 147 35.57 30.86 30.54
CA ARG A 147 35.38 31.94 31.51
C ARG A 147 35.02 31.42 32.91
N SER A 148 34.40 30.24 33.00
CA SER A 148 34.04 29.66 34.29
C SER A 148 35.24 29.28 35.15
N ASP A 149 36.44 29.13 34.58
CA ASP A 149 37.69 28.89 35.31
C ASP A 149 37.97 30.01 36.34
N ALA A 150 37.43 31.22 36.13
CA ALA A 150 37.51 32.31 37.10
C ALA A 150 36.75 32.06 38.41
N TYR A 151 35.85 31.07 38.44
CA TYR A 151 35.08 30.69 39.62
C TYR A 151 35.61 29.41 40.30
N LEU A 152 36.82 28.98 39.97
CA LEU A 152 37.47 27.90 40.70
C LEU A 152 37.87 28.36 42.12
N THR A 153 37.83 27.45 43.07
CA THR A 153 38.38 27.63 44.43
C THR A 153 39.88 27.90 44.36
N THR A 154 40.45 28.48 45.42
CA THR A 154 41.88 28.86 45.47
C THR A 154 42.83 27.68 45.21
N ASP A 155 42.41 26.46 45.52
CA ASP A 155 43.16 25.22 45.26
C ASP A 155 42.97 24.69 43.82
N GLY A 156 42.09 25.31 43.02
CA GLY A 156 41.78 24.94 41.65
C GLY A 156 40.98 23.64 41.49
N THR A 157 40.50 23.04 42.59
CA THR A 157 39.92 21.68 42.54
C THR A 157 38.41 21.66 42.38
N SER A 158 37.72 22.74 42.75
CA SER A 158 36.26 22.83 42.78
C SER A 158 35.77 24.19 42.28
N PHE A 159 34.50 24.30 41.88
CA PHE A 159 33.87 25.60 41.64
C PHE A 159 33.32 26.18 42.94
N THR A 160 33.32 27.51 43.08
CA THR A 160 32.54 28.18 44.12
C THR A 160 31.04 27.89 43.92
N PRO A 161 30.18 28.01 44.96
CA PRO A 161 28.75 27.79 44.79
C PRO A 161 28.11 28.67 43.69
N GLU A 162 28.55 29.92 43.59
CA GLU A 162 28.15 30.85 42.52
C GLU A 162 28.62 30.39 41.14
N GLY A 163 29.88 29.95 41.03
CA GLY A 163 30.44 29.41 39.79
C GLY A 163 29.76 28.13 39.32
N ALA A 164 29.45 27.23 40.25
CA ALA A 164 28.73 26.00 39.97
C ALA A 164 27.33 26.29 39.43
N ALA A 165 26.59 27.21 40.08
CA ALA A 165 25.27 27.64 39.61
C ALA A 165 25.34 28.29 38.22
N ALA A 166 26.29 29.21 38.01
CA ALA A 166 26.47 29.87 36.71
C ALA A 166 26.84 28.88 35.59
N LEU A 167 27.68 27.87 35.88
CA LEU A 167 28.05 26.84 34.91
C LEU A 167 26.88 25.91 34.60
N ASP A 168 26.08 25.53 35.59
CA ASP A 168 24.87 24.75 35.40
C ASP A 168 23.84 25.51 34.56
N ASP A 169 23.62 26.80 34.83
CA ASP A 169 22.75 27.67 34.05
C ASP A 169 23.23 27.80 32.60
N ALA A 170 24.54 28.02 32.39
CA ALA A 170 25.13 28.06 31.06
C ALA A 170 25.01 26.73 30.32
N ARG A 171 25.18 25.59 31.01
CA ARG A 171 24.99 24.27 30.42
C ARG A 171 23.54 24.05 30.01
N ASN A 172 22.59 24.44 30.85
CA ASN A 172 21.16 24.34 30.57
C ASN A 172 20.76 25.24 29.39
N ALA A 173 21.29 26.46 29.32
CA ALA A 173 21.09 27.38 28.20
C ALA A 173 21.66 26.81 26.89
N TYR A 174 22.88 26.27 26.90
CA TYR A 174 23.48 25.59 25.75
C TYR A 174 22.62 24.40 25.28
N ALA A 175 22.20 23.53 26.21
CA ALA A 175 21.36 22.38 25.88
C ALA A 175 20.02 22.82 25.28
N ALA A 176 19.39 23.86 25.85
CA ALA A 176 18.15 24.43 25.34
C ALA A 176 18.31 25.03 23.93
N ALA A 177 19.37 25.82 23.70
CA ALA A 177 19.65 26.43 22.39
C ALA A 177 19.91 25.36 21.32
N LYS A 178 20.75 24.37 21.63
CA LYS A 178 21.03 23.26 20.72
C LYS A 178 19.76 22.46 20.42
N GLN A 179 18.96 22.13 21.44
CA GLN A 179 17.69 21.40 21.25
C GLN A 179 16.68 22.21 20.43
N ASP A 180 16.63 23.53 20.59
CA ASP A 180 15.77 24.41 19.80
C ASP A 180 16.17 24.42 18.31
N CYS A 181 17.45 24.64 18.02
CA CYS A 181 17.99 24.59 16.66
C CYS A 181 17.67 23.22 16.00
N TYR A 182 17.95 22.12 16.69
CA TYR A 182 17.64 20.77 16.20
C TYR A 182 16.14 20.58 15.92
N ARG A 183 15.26 21.09 16.79
CA ARG A 183 13.80 20.96 16.64
C ARG A 183 13.31 21.74 15.43
N ARG A 184 13.74 23.00 15.27
CA ARG A 184 13.41 23.83 14.10
C ARG A 184 13.91 23.19 12.80
N ALA A 185 15.18 22.81 12.75
CA ALA A 185 15.79 22.19 11.58
C ALA A 185 15.13 20.84 11.22
N SER A 186 14.75 20.03 12.22
CA SER A 186 14.02 18.77 11.99
C SER A 186 12.60 19.01 11.46
N ALA A 187 11.87 19.96 12.04
CA ALA A 187 10.54 20.33 11.57
C ALA A 187 10.58 20.84 10.12
N ARG A 188 11.57 21.69 9.82
CA ARG A 188 11.81 22.22 8.48
C ARG A 188 12.22 21.15 7.48
N SER A 189 13.06 20.20 7.87
CA SER A 189 13.41 19.02 7.06
C SER A 189 12.16 18.22 6.66
N LYS A 190 11.25 18.00 7.62
CA LYS A 190 9.97 17.33 7.36
C LYS A 190 9.13 18.11 6.34
N THR A 191 9.00 19.43 6.51
CA THR A 191 8.29 20.29 5.56
C THR A 191 8.89 20.23 4.15
N ILE A 192 10.22 20.30 4.01
CA ILE A 192 10.89 20.21 2.71
C ILE A 192 10.58 18.88 2.03
N ASN A 193 10.70 17.76 2.75
CA ASN A 193 10.43 16.42 2.20
C ASN A 193 8.95 16.26 1.80
N GLU A 194 8.01 16.71 2.64
CA GLU A 194 6.57 16.68 2.33
C GLU A 194 6.24 17.54 1.11
N GLN A 195 6.79 18.75 1.02
CA GLN A 195 6.61 19.64 -0.13
C GLN A 195 7.23 19.04 -1.40
N ARG A 196 8.43 18.46 -1.32
CA ARG A 196 9.09 17.81 -2.45
C ARG A 196 8.22 16.67 -2.98
N ALA A 197 7.77 15.76 -2.11
CA ALA A 197 6.92 14.64 -2.49
C ALA A 197 5.58 15.11 -3.08
N GLN A 198 4.96 16.13 -2.49
CA GLN A 198 3.69 16.67 -2.97
C GLN A 198 3.80 17.33 -4.35
N ILE A 199 4.83 18.16 -4.58
CA ILE A 199 5.07 18.79 -5.90
C ILE A 199 5.30 17.73 -6.98
N ALA A 200 6.15 16.73 -6.69
CA ALA A 200 6.42 15.66 -7.65
C ALA A 200 5.14 14.89 -8.00
N LYS A 201 4.37 14.51 -6.98
CA LYS A 201 3.07 13.87 -7.16
C LYS A 201 2.14 14.74 -8.02
N ASP A 202 1.95 16.00 -7.67
CA ASP A 202 1.00 16.87 -8.38
C ASP A 202 1.38 17.03 -9.85
N ILE A 203 2.66 17.20 -10.17
CA ILE A 203 3.14 17.32 -11.55
C ILE A 203 3.01 16.01 -12.32
N TYR A 204 3.32 14.85 -11.70
CA TYR A 204 3.08 13.56 -12.35
C TYR A 204 1.60 13.38 -12.69
N TYR A 205 0.69 13.76 -11.79
CA TYR A 205 -0.75 13.63 -12.03
C TYR A 205 -1.28 14.70 -12.99
N GLU A 206 -0.69 15.89 -13.04
CA GLU A 206 -0.96 16.86 -14.10
C GLU A 206 -0.65 16.24 -15.47
N GLU A 207 0.53 15.63 -15.63
CA GLU A 207 0.91 14.99 -16.90
C GLU A 207 0.05 13.77 -17.23
N LEU A 208 -0.20 12.89 -16.25
CA LEU A 208 -1.05 11.72 -16.45
C LEU A 208 -2.51 12.11 -16.75
N SER A 209 -3.01 13.21 -16.20
CA SER A 209 -4.39 13.66 -16.45
C SER A 209 -4.64 14.10 -17.89
N ARG A 210 -3.58 14.40 -18.65
CA ARG A 210 -3.67 14.65 -20.10
C ARG A 210 -3.86 13.37 -20.89
N GLU A 211 -3.42 12.23 -20.36
CA GLU A 211 -3.61 10.92 -20.98
C GLU A 211 -4.99 10.34 -20.63
N ARG A 212 -5.42 10.49 -19.37
CA ARG A 212 -6.58 9.78 -18.81
C ARG A 212 -7.26 10.52 -17.66
N SER A 213 -8.49 10.13 -17.34
CA SER A 213 -9.21 10.66 -16.17
C SER A 213 -8.84 9.90 -14.88
N PHE A 214 -8.79 10.65 -13.78
CA PHE A 214 -8.50 10.16 -12.43
C PHE A 214 -9.53 10.71 -11.46
N GLY A 215 -9.95 9.88 -10.50
CA GLY A 215 -10.86 10.32 -9.44
C GLY A 215 -12.28 10.66 -9.92
N GLY A 216 -12.68 10.14 -11.09
CA GLY A 216 -14.01 10.33 -11.65
C GLY A 216 -15.07 9.43 -11.02
N PRO A 217 -16.22 9.23 -11.70
CA PRO A 217 -17.34 8.45 -11.18
C PRO A 217 -16.97 7.01 -10.77
N ALA A 218 -16.00 6.40 -11.45
CA ALA A 218 -15.51 5.07 -11.13
C ALA A 218 -14.89 5.00 -9.72
N ALA A 219 -14.04 5.96 -9.37
CA ALA A 219 -13.44 6.08 -8.04
C ALA A 219 -14.49 6.31 -6.95
N ALA A 220 -15.53 7.11 -7.23
CA ALA A 220 -16.64 7.33 -6.30
C ALA A 220 -17.50 6.07 -6.10
N ALA A 221 -17.69 5.28 -7.14
CA ALA A 221 -18.46 4.03 -7.11
C ALA A 221 -17.71 2.86 -6.47
N PHE A 222 -16.38 2.90 -6.41
CA PHE A 222 -15.59 1.83 -5.82
C PHE A 222 -15.61 1.93 -4.28
N VAL A 223 -16.52 1.19 -3.65
CA VAL A 223 -16.75 1.24 -2.20
C VAL A 223 -16.55 -0.14 -1.59
N PRO A 224 -15.73 -0.29 -0.53
CA PRO A 224 -15.58 -1.56 0.16
C PRO A 224 -16.91 -2.05 0.76
N SER A 225 -17.16 -3.35 0.69
CA SER A 225 -18.38 -3.99 1.22
C SER A 225 -18.55 -3.80 2.73
N ASN A 226 -17.48 -3.48 3.46
CA ASN A 226 -17.50 -3.13 4.89
C ASN A 226 -17.43 -1.62 5.16
N THR A 227 -17.78 -0.75 4.21
CA THR A 227 -17.72 0.72 4.35
C THR A 227 -18.44 1.26 5.59
N ALA A 228 -19.56 0.64 5.97
CA ALA A 228 -20.31 1.01 7.17
C ALA A 228 -19.54 0.75 8.49
N LYS A 229 -18.56 -0.16 8.47
CA LYS A 229 -17.69 -0.50 9.60
C LYS A 229 -16.39 0.30 9.60
N MET A 230 -16.08 1.03 8.52
CA MET A 230 -14.89 1.88 8.43
C MET A 230 -15.12 3.20 9.16
N THR A 231 -14.05 3.76 9.72
CA THR A 231 -14.11 5.12 10.28
C THR A 231 -14.25 6.15 9.14
N ARG A 232 -14.65 7.38 9.47
CA ARG A 232 -14.76 8.46 8.47
C ARG A 232 -13.41 8.74 7.80
N SER A 233 -12.32 8.76 8.58
CA SER A 233 -10.97 8.96 8.06
C SER A 233 -10.50 7.81 7.18
N ASP A 234 -10.83 6.56 7.52
CA ASP A 234 -10.52 5.39 6.68
C ASP A 234 -11.25 5.44 5.33
N ARG A 235 -12.52 5.86 5.32
CA ARG A 235 -13.27 6.04 4.07
C ARG A 235 -12.63 7.13 3.20
N ALA A 236 -12.31 8.28 3.80
CA ALA A 236 -11.66 9.37 3.09
C ALA A 236 -10.29 8.94 2.53
N LEU A 237 -9.51 8.18 3.30
CA LEU A 237 -8.24 7.63 2.88
C LEU A 237 -8.39 6.66 1.71
N PHE A 238 -9.38 5.76 1.77
CA PHE A 238 -9.68 4.81 0.70
C PHE A 238 -10.08 5.54 -0.59
N THR A 239 -10.98 6.51 -0.51
CA THR A 239 -11.39 7.33 -1.66
C THR A 239 -10.19 8.07 -2.25
N ALA A 240 -9.42 8.79 -1.42
CA ALA A 240 -8.23 9.51 -1.87
C ALA A 240 -7.19 8.61 -2.52
N SER A 241 -7.00 7.38 -2.00
CA SER A 241 -6.06 6.41 -2.56
C SER A 241 -6.57 5.77 -3.85
N THR A 242 -7.88 5.59 -3.98
CA THR A 242 -8.51 5.07 -5.21
C THR A 242 -8.42 6.08 -6.35
N SER A 243 -8.58 7.38 -6.04
CA SER A 243 -8.43 8.47 -7.01
C SER A 243 -7.00 8.64 -7.56
N LEU A 244 -6.02 7.90 -7.04
CA LEU A 244 -4.66 7.83 -7.58
C LEU A 244 -4.56 6.93 -8.82
N TYR A 245 -5.62 6.18 -9.15
CA TYR A 245 -5.63 5.28 -10.29
C TYR A 245 -6.53 5.82 -11.40
N PRO A 246 -6.21 5.54 -12.68
CA PRO A 246 -7.07 5.88 -13.80
C PRO A 246 -8.46 5.26 -13.65
N ASP A 247 -9.49 5.98 -14.08
CA ASP A 247 -10.88 5.55 -13.86
C ASP A 247 -11.17 4.16 -14.44
N GLU A 248 -10.66 3.83 -15.63
CA GLU A 248 -10.93 2.51 -16.24
C GLU A 248 -10.17 1.37 -15.54
N MET A 249 -9.03 1.65 -14.88
CA MET A 249 -8.39 0.67 -13.98
C MET A 249 -9.28 0.42 -12.76
N VAL A 250 -9.85 1.48 -12.19
CA VAL A 250 -10.77 1.39 -11.05
C VAL A 250 -12.05 0.65 -11.43
N GLU A 251 -12.62 0.92 -12.61
CA GLU A 251 -13.78 0.19 -13.14
C GLU A 251 -13.48 -1.30 -13.26
N HIS A 252 -12.34 -1.66 -13.87
CA HIS A 252 -11.90 -3.05 -13.98
C HIS A 252 -11.79 -3.70 -12.59
N ALA A 253 -11.07 -3.05 -11.67
CA ALA A 253 -10.89 -3.53 -10.30
C ALA A 253 -12.20 -3.65 -9.51
N ASN A 254 -13.18 -2.78 -9.75
CA ASN A 254 -14.51 -2.87 -9.15
C ASN A 254 -15.29 -4.07 -9.74
N GLY A 255 -15.14 -4.34 -11.04
CA GLY A 255 -15.72 -5.48 -11.75
C GLY A 255 -15.24 -6.85 -11.27
N LEU A 256 -14.11 -6.93 -10.56
CA LEU A 256 -13.56 -8.17 -10.00
C LEU A 256 -14.35 -8.74 -8.80
N GLY A 257 -15.37 -8.02 -8.32
CA GLY A 257 -16.27 -8.42 -7.24
C GLY A 257 -15.99 -7.72 -5.91
N ALA A 258 -16.75 -8.07 -4.87
CA ALA A 258 -16.69 -7.41 -3.57
C ALA A 258 -15.28 -7.41 -2.95
N MET A 259 -14.94 -6.33 -2.24
CA MET A 259 -13.69 -6.19 -1.50
C MET A 259 -13.95 -5.70 -0.08
N LEU A 260 -13.14 -6.15 0.87
CA LEU A 260 -13.07 -5.64 2.23
C LEU A 260 -11.83 -4.76 2.39
N ALA A 261 -11.93 -3.64 3.08
CA ALA A 261 -10.79 -2.80 3.45
C ALA A 261 -10.69 -2.69 4.97
N LYS A 262 -9.58 -3.11 5.58
CA LYS A 262 -9.42 -3.18 7.04
C LYS A 262 -8.14 -2.48 7.50
N ARG A 263 -8.26 -1.59 8.48
CA ARG A 263 -7.08 -1.05 9.16
C ARG A 263 -6.41 -2.13 9.99
N SER A 264 -5.11 -2.34 9.81
CA SER A 264 -4.31 -3.33 10.51
C SER A 264 -3.12 -2.68 11.22
N LYS A 265 -2.79 -3.18 12.41
CA LYS A 265 -1.52 -2.89 13.09
C LYS A 265 -0.40 -3.86 12.67
N ALA A 266 -0.77 -4.97 12.04
CA ALA A 266 0.18 -5.90 11.43
C ALA A 266 0.54 -5.43 10.01
N ARG A 267 1.38 -6.22 9.32
CA ARG A 267 1.75 -5.95 7.93
C ARG A 267 0.51 -5.84 7.04
N ALA A 268 0.46 -4.76 6.24
CA ALA A 268 -0.50 -4.59 5.17
C ALA A 268 -0.36 -5.71 4.13
N HIS A 269 -1.48 -6.11 3.53
CA HIS A 269 -1.50 -7.12 2.48
C HIS A 269 -2.83 -7.08 1.72
N TYR A 270 -2.75 -7.47 0.46
CA TYR A 270 -3.85 -7.77 -0.43
C TYR A 270 -4.02 -9.29 -0.55
N THR A 271 -5.26 -9.74 -0.54
CA THR A 271 -5.65 -11.10 -0.90
C THR A 271 -6.75 -11.02 -1.95
N ALA A 272 -6.53 -11.67 -3.09
CA ALA A 272 -7.53 -11.82 -4.14
C ALA A 272 -8.81 -12.50 -3.61
N GLY A 273 -9.87 -12.49 -4.43
CA GLY A 273 -11.20 -13.00 -4.05
C GLY A 273 -11.16 -14.38 -3.36
N ALA A 274 -11.38 -14.40 -2.05
CA ALA A 274 -11.33 -15.61 -1.23
C ALA A 274 -12.63 -15.81 -0.45
N ARG A 275 -12.93 -17.06 -0.08
CA ARG A 275 -14.08 -17.40 0.75
C ARG A 275 -13.94 -16.73 2.11
N GLN A 276 -14.79 -15.74 2.36
CA GLN A 276 -14.84 -15.04 3.62
C GLN A 276 -15.53 -15.89 4.67
N ARG A 277 -14.93 -15.95 5.85
CA ARG A 277 -15.41 -16.74 6.96
C ARG A 277 -15.83 -15.81 8.09
N SER A 278 -17.09 -15.86 8.48
CA SER A 278 -17.57 -15.16 9.67
C SER A 278 -17.79 -16.15 10.81
N ARG A 279 -17.46 -15.71 12.03
CA ARG A 279 -17.81 -16.45 13.24
C ARG A 279 -19.25 -16.11 13.59
N ARG A 280 -20.13 -17.10 13.58
CA ARG A 280 -21.46 -17.01 14.18
C ARG A 280 -21.42 -17.66 15.55
N THR A 281 -21.99 -16.98 16.53
CA THR A 281 -22.14 -17.51 17.89
C THR A 281 -23.59 -17.92 18.04
N ARG A 282 -23.82 -19.20 18.30
CA ARG A 282 -25.15 -19.77 18.51
C ARG A 282 -25.40 -20.02 19.97
N THR A 283 -26.62 -19.75 20.38
CA THR A 283 -27.08 -19.90 21.76
C THR A 283 -27.71 -21.28 21.93
N GLU A 284 -27.41 -21.95 23.03
CA GLU A 284 -28.08 -23.19 23.42
C GLU A 284 -29.54 -22.90 23.82
N VAL A 285 -30.47 -23.65 23.26
CA VAL A 285 -31.88 -23.65 23.63
C VAL A 285 -32.33 -25.09 23.82
N PHE A 286 -33.03 -25.39 24.91
CA PHE A 286 -33.49 -26.74 25.18
C PHE A 286 -34.79 -27.08 24.44
N ASP A 287 -34.96 -28.36 24.13
CA ASP A 287 -36.23 -28.91 23.64
C ASP A 287 -37.22 -28.96 24.82
N LEU A 288 -38.19 -28.05 24.86
CA LEU A 288 -39.11 -27.95 25.98
C LEU A 288 -40.24 -28.97 25.91
N ASN A 289 -40.67 -29.37 24.71
CA ASN A 289 -41.68 -30.41 24.58
C ASN A 289 -41.15 -31.74 25.11
N ASP A 290 -39.94 -32.16 24.71
CA ASP A 290 -39.29 -33.37 25.25
C ASP A 290 -39.05 -33.23 26.76
N ALA A 291 -38.60 -32.07 27.23
CA ALA A 291 -38.31 -31.88 28.64
C ALA A 291 -39.55 -31.94 29.53
N LEU A 292 -40.69 -31.39 29.09
CA LEU A 292 -41.95 -31.46 29.82
C LEU A 292 -42.56 -32.87 29.79
N GLU A 293 -42.37 -33.62 28.72
CA GLU A 293 -42.79 -35.01 28.60
C GLU A 293 -41.94 -35.95 29.49
N ASN A 294 -40.62 -35.78 29.48
CA ASN A 294 -39.69 -36.70 30.12
C ASN A 294 -39.21 -36.25 31.52
N GLY A 295 -39.59 -35.04 31.95
CA GLY A 295 -39.20 -34.49 33.25
C GLY A 295 -37.72 -34.12 33.37
N ARG A 296 -36.99 -33.91 32.26
CA ARG A 296 -35.58 -33.49 32.26
C ARG A 296 -35.14 -32.96 30.89
N PHE A 297 -34.18 -32.04 30.86
CA PHE A 297 -33.57 -31.58 29.60
C PHE A 297 -32.64 -32.63 28.98
N ARG A 298 -33.11 -33.35 27.95
CA ARG A 298 -32.30 -34.36 27.23
C ARG A 298 -31.68 -33.81 25.95
N PHE A 299 -32.46 -33.04 25.19
CA PHE A 299 -32.06 -32.50 23.89
C PHE A 299 -31.92 -30.99 23.92
N ASN A 300 -31.00 -30.50 23.09
CA ASN A 300 -30.71 -29.09 22.94
C ASN A 300 -30.40 -28.75 21.48
N HIS A 301 -30.70 -27.52 21.11
CA HIS A 301 -30.44 -26.92 19.82
C HIS A 301 -29.48 -25.74 20.01
N PHE A 302 -28.60 -25.51 19.03
CA PHE A 302 -27.78 -24.30 18.97
C PHE A 302 -28.29 -23.42 17.85
N VAL A 303 -28.90 -22.30 18.23
CA VAL A 303 -29.67 -21.44 17.33
C VAL A 303 -29.05 -20.05 17.20
N ASP A 304 -29.25 -19.39 16.06
CA ASP A 304 -28.68 -18.06 15.80
C ASP A 304 -29.38 -16.98 16.64
N SER A 305 -30.72 -16.95 16.64
CA SER A 305 -31.55 -16.13 17.54
C SER A 305 -32.81 -16.90 17.95
N PRO A 306 -33.02 -17.16 19.25
CA PRO A 306 -34.27 -17.73 19.74
C PRO A 306 -35.49 -16.87 19.39
N GLU A 307 -35.35 -15.54 19.41
CA GLU A 307 -36.45 -14.62 19.11
C GLU A 307 -36.85 -14.64 17.64
N GLU A 308 -35.89 -14.71 16.72
CA GLU A 308 -36.19 -14.90 15.29
C GLU A 308 -36.78 -16.30 15.04
N MET A 309 -36.26 -17.32 15.71
CA MET A 309 -36.77 -18.69 15.62
C MET A 309 -38.24 -18.77 16.05
N ALA A 310 -38.63 -18.10 17.14
CA ALA A 310 -40.01 -18.05 17.62
C ALA A 310 -40.97 -17.43 16.58
N ARG A 311 -40.52 -16.40 15.85
CA ARG A 311 -41.29 -15.75 14.79
C ARG A 311 -41.34 -16.54 13.47
N GLY A 312 -40.81 -17.75 13.44
CA GLY A 312 -40.69 -18.57 12.22
C GLY A 312 -39.56 -18.15 11.28
N GLY A 313 -38.70 -17.22 11.72
CA GLY A 313 -37.49 -16.79 11.03
C GLY A 313 -36.27 -17.64 11.37
N GLY A 314 -35.08 -17.06 11.19
CA GLY A 314 -33.81 -17.71 11.48
C GLY A 314 -33.30 -18.66 10.39
N SER A 315 -32.20 -19.35 10.67
CA SER A 315 -31.58 -20.31 9.76
C SER A 315 -32.49 -21.52 9.52
N VAL A 316 -32.21 -22.31 8.47
CA VAL A 316 -32.91 -23.59 8.22
C VAL A 316 -32.90 -24.48 9.46
N ARG A 317 -31.79 -24.50 10.20
CA ARG A 317 -31.63 -25.30 11.41
C ARG A 317 -32.48 -24.78 12.57
N ASP A 318 -32.63 -23.46 12.69
CA ASP A 318 -33.47 -22.86 13.72
C ASP A 318 -34.94 -23.24 13.48
N ARG A 319 -35.39 -23.19 12.21
CA ARG A 319 -36.76 -23.57 11.84
C ARG A 319 -37.11 -25.02 12.15
N TYR A 320 -36.15 -25.95 12.10
CA TYR A 320 -36.38 -27.35 12.49
C TYR A 320 -36.52 -27.55 14.00
N GLY A 321 -35.91 -26.70 14.83
CA GLY A 321 -36.02 -26.78 16.29
C GLY A 321 -37.18 -25.97 16.87
N ALA A 322 -37.78 -25.06 16.09
CA ALA A 322 -38.79 -24.13 16.58
C ALA A 322 -40.02 -24.82 17.19
N ASP A 323 -40.53 -25.86 16.54
CA ASP A 323 -41.75 -26.54 17.01
C ASP A 323 -41.54 -27.28 18.35
N ASN A 324 -40.28 -27.52 18.76
CA ASN A 324 -39.91 -28.24 19.97
C ASN A 324 -39.34 -27.34 21.07
N ALA A 325 -38.70 -26.24 20.70
CA ALA A 325 -38.01 -25.34 21.61
C ALA A 325 -38.95 -24.42 22.41
N PHE A 326 -40.18 -24.23 21.95
CA PHE A 326 -41.15 -23.28 22.51
C PHE A 326 -42.42 -23.96 23.00
N VAL A 327 -42.93 -23.48 24.13
CA VAL A 327 -44.27 -23.83 24.64
C VAL A 327 -45.07 -22.58 24.93
N ALA A 328 -46.40 -22.67 24.85
CA ALA A 328 -47.27 -21.53 25.14
C ALA A 328 -47.06 -21.05 26.59
N ARG A 329 -47.06 -19.73 26.78
CA ARG A 329 -46.95 -19.12 28.11
C ARG A 329 -48.27 -19.28 28.87
N THR A 330 -48.35 -20.31 29.70
CA THR A 330 -49.46 -20.56 30.63
C THR A 330 -48.91 -20.69 32.05
N PRO A 331 -49.70 -20.41 33.11
CA PRO A 331 -49.23 -20.55 34.48
C PRO A 331 -48.71 -21.95 34.81
N ASP A 332 -49.31 -23.01 34.25
CA ASP A 332 -48.84 -24.38 34.45
C ASP A 332 -47.51 -24.64 33.75
N ASN A 333 -47.35 -24.19 32.50
CA ASN A 333 -46.09 -24.34 31.79
C ASN A 333 -44.97 -23.53 32.45
N GLU A 334 -45.23 -22.31 32.93
CA GLU A 334 -44.24 -21.51 33.67
C GLU A 334 -43.77 -22.23 34.94
N ARG A 335 -44.71 -22.78 35.72
CA ARG A 335 -44.40 -23.55 36.93
C ARG A 335 -43.54 -24.79 36.60
N ARG A 336 -43.99 -25.61 35.65
CA ARG A 336 -43.30 -26.86 35.27
C ARG A 336 -41.92 -26.60 34.67
N VAL A 337 -41.78 -25.59 33.80
CA VAL A 337 -40.48 -25.19 33.25
C VAL A 337 -39.58 -24.63 34.36
N GLY A 338 -40.13 -23.88 35.32
CA GLY A 338 -39.43 -23.41 36.52
C GLY A 338 -38.82 -24.54 37.34
N GLU A 339 -39.61 -25.58 37.64
CA GLU A 339 -39.15 -26.78 38.35
C GLU A 339 -38.03 -27.48 37.59
N LEU A 340 -38.17 -27.66 36.26
CA LEU A 340 -37.14 -28.27 35.41
C LEU A 340 -35.83 -27.47 35.39
N VAL A 341 -35.91 -26.14 35.31
CA VAL A 341 -34.73 -25.26 35.32
C VAL A 341 -34.05 -25.29 36.69
N ALA A 342 -34.80 -25.25 37.78
CA ALA A 342 -34.25 -25.36 39.13
C ALA A 342 -33.50 -26.69 39.32
N GLN A 343 -34.12 -27.81 38.92
CA GLN A 343 -33.49 -29.13 38.97
C GLN A 343 -32.25 -29.22 38.08
N HIS A 344 -32.30 -28.66 36.86
CA HIS A 344 -31.15 -28.67 35.96
C HIS A 344 -29.97 -27.88 36.52
N ASN A 345 -30.24 -26.75 37.16
CA ASN A 345 -29.22 -25.84 37.68
C ASN A 345 -28.63 -26.31 39.01
N GLU A 346 -29.25 -27.26 39.69
CA GLU A 346 -28.76 -27.79 40.97
C GLU A 346 -27.31 -28.29 40.84
N GLY A 347 -26.42 -27.70 41.65
CA GLY A 347 -24.99 -28.03 41.66
C GLY A 347 -24.20 -27.59 40.43
N ARG A 348 -24.78 -26.83 39.48
CA ARG A 348 -24.07 -26.33 38.30
C ARG A 348 -23.54 -24.92 38.51
N SER A 349 -22.38 -24.62 37.96
CA SER A 349 -21.81 -23.26 37.94
C SER A 349 -22.33 -22.38 36.80
N GLN A 350 -22.96 -23.01 35.80
CA GLN A 350 -23.50 -22.37 34.62
C GLN A 350 -25.00 -22.70 34.53
N HIS A 351 -25.83 -21.68 34.61
CA HIS A 351 -27.27 -21.83 34.75
C HIS A 351 -28.01 -21.68 33.41
N ALA A 352 -29.03 -22.50 33.22
CA ALA A 352 -30.07 -22.26 32.24
C ALA A 352 -31.04 -21.19 32.76
N THR A 353 -31.54 -20.33 31.86
CA THR A 353 -32.51 -19.27 32.18
C THR A 353 -33.80 -19.46 31.40
N ILE A 354 -34.92 -19.13 32.05
CA ILE A 354 -36.23 -19.05 31.40
C ILE A 354 -36.31 -17.70 30.72
N GLU A 355 -36.69 -17.70 29.45
CA GLU A 355 -36.82 -16.51 28.63
C GLU A 355 -38.16 -16.56 27.88
N TYR A 356 -38.59 -15.41 27.38
CA TYR A 356 -39.88 -15.26 26.71
C TYR A 356 -39.69 -14.69 25.30
N ALA A 357 -40.51 -15.15 24.37
CA ALA A 357 -40.52 -14.63 23.00
C ALA A 357 -41.96 -14.53 22.47
N THR A 358 -42.15 -13.80 21.38
CA THR A 358 -43.42 -13.76 20.66
C THR A 358 -43.34 -14.72 19.47
N ALA A 359 -44.19 -15.74 19.48
CA ALA A 359 -44.35 -16.66 18.36
C ALA A 359 -45.43 -16.17 17.41
N VAL A 360 -45.13 -16.23 16.11
CA VAL A 360 -46.09 -15.92 15.03
C VAL A 360 -46.49 -17.24 14.37
N PRO A 361 -47.74 -17.69 14.50
CA PRO A 361 -48.21 -18.91 13.88
C PRO A 361 -48.03 -18.89 12.35
N LYS A 362 -47.61 -20.01 11.77
CA LYS A 362 -47.43 -20.15 10.31
C LYS A 362 -48.74 -19.93 9.53
N ASP A 363 -49.87 -20.21 10.17
CA ASP A 363 -51.21 -20.14 9.57
C ASP A 363 -51.84 -18.73 9.65
N GLY A 364 -51.07 -17.71 10.03
CA GLY A 364 -51.56 -16.33 10.12
C GLY A 364 -52.44 -16.04 11.35
N GLY A 365 -52.38 -16.88 12.39
CA GLY A 365 -53.04 -16.62 13.67
C GLY A 365 -52.40 -15.48 14.47
N GLU A 366 -53.09 -15.04 15.52
CA GLU A 366 -52.61 -13.97 16.39
C GLU A 366 -51.26 -14.32 17.05
N PRO A 367 -50.30 -13.37 17.11
CA PRO A 367 -49.06 -13.56 17.84
C PRO A 367 -49.31 -13.94 19.30
N ARG A 368 -48.56 -14.92 19.81
CA ARG A 368 -48.70 -15.39 21.19
C ARG A 368 -47.37 -15.42 21.92
N GLU A 369 -47.40 -15.22 23.23
CA GLU A 369 -46.20 -15.38 24.05
C GLU A 369 -45.86 -16.85 24.26
N VAL A 370 -44.58 -17.16 24.10
CA VAL A 370 -44.02 -18.49 24.33
C VAL A 370 -42.85 -18.43 25.29
N ILE A 371 -42.67 -19.53 26.02
CA ILE A 371 -41.55 -19.77 26.92
C ILE A 371 -40.49 -20.56 26.16
N TYR A 372 -39.22 -20.21 26.36
CA TYR A 372 -38.09 -21.06 26.00
C TYR A 372 -37.06 -21.09 27.14
N VAL A 373 -36.23 -22.14 27.18
CA VAL A 373 -35.13 -22.22 28.14
C VAL A 373 -33.81 -22.08 27.41
N LYS A 374 -33.08 -21.03 27.77
CA LYS A 374 -31.75 -20.70 27.24
C LYS A 374 -30.69 -21.38 28.09
N GLY A 375 -29.86 -22.20 27.45
CA GLY A 375 -28.70 -22.81 28.10
C GLY A 375 -27.52 -21.87 28.20
N ALA A 376 -26.58 -22.19 29.09
CA ALA A 376 -25.38 -21.40 29.29
C ALA A 376 -24.33 -21.59 28.19
N ARG A 377 -24.43 -22.66 27.38
CA ARG A 377 -23.43 -22.96 26.35
C ARG A 377 -23.65 -22.09 25.12
N LYS A 378 -22.53 -21.67 24.54
CA LYS A 378 -22.49 -21.04 23.22
C LYS A 378 -21.66 -21.89 22.29
N ARG A 379 -22.12 -22.04 21.05
CA ARG A 379 -21.35 -22.73 20.00
C ARG A 379 -20.93 -21.72 18.96
N VAL A 380 -19.62 -21.56 18.79
CA VAL A 380 -19.08 -20.73 17.71
C VAL A 380 -18.92 -21.61 16.48
N THR A 381 -19.67 -21.32 15.42
CA THR A 381 -19.48 -21.91 14.10
C THR A 381 -18.81 -20.90 13.19
N THR A 382 -18.01 -21.41 12.25
CA THR A 382 -17.43 -20.57 11.19
C THR A 382 -18.19 -20.87 9.91
N GLU A 383 -18.80 -19.85 9.34
CA GLU A 383 -19.61 -19.98 8.12
C GLU A 383 -19.00 -19.15 7.00
N VAL A 384 -19.11 -19.66 5.78
CA VAL A 384 -18.69 -18.91 4.60
C VAL A 384 -19.78 -17.89 4.28
N THR A 385 -19.48 -16.61 4.41
CA THR A 385 -20.44 -15.51 4.20
C THR A 385 -20.46 -14.99 2.77
N GLY A 386 -19.49 -15.38 1.95
CA GLY A 386 -19.37 -14.96 0.56
C GLY A 386 -17.94 -15.10 0.04
N ILE A 387 -17.70 -14.58 -1.16
CA ILE A 387 -16.37 -14.42 -1.73
C ILE A 387 -16.08 -12.93 -1.79
N SER A 388 -14.98 -12.49 -1.22
CA SER A 388 -14.51 -11.11 -1.37
C SER A 388 -12.99 -11.08 -1.37
N ALA A 389 -12.42 -10.11 -2.08
CA ALA A 389 -11.04 -9.74 -1.85
C ALA A 389 -10.89 -9.07 -0.48
N GLU A 390 -9.68 -9.04 0.04
CA GLU A 390 -9.34 -8.39 1.29
C GLU A 390 -8.10 -7.52 1.09
N LEU A 391 -8.20 -6.28 1.53
CA LEU A 391 -7.12 -5.31 1.60
C LEU A 391 -6.94 -4.91 3.07
N THR A 392 -5.72 -4.98 3.57
CA THR A 392 -5.37 -4.46 4.89
C THR A 392 -4.34 -3.34 4.79
N PHE A 393 -4.48 -2.29 5.59
CA PHE A 393 -3.63 -1.08 5.50
C PHE A 393 -3.34 -0.48 6.88
N SER A 394 -2.23 0.25 7.00
CA SER A 394 -1.88 1.00 8.23
C SER A 394 -1.92 2.52 8.02
N ASP A 395 -1.65 2.98 6.81
CA ASP A 395 -1.50 4.38 6.43
C ASP A 395 -1.83 4.57 4.93
N SER A 396 -1.59 5.77 4.40
CA SER A 396 -1.85 6.10 3.00
C SER A 396 -0.94 5.34 2.04
N SER A 397 0.36 5.22 2.35
CA SER A 397 1.34 4.50 1.52
C SER A 397 0.95 3.04 1.34
N SER A 398 0.68 2.35 2.45
CA SER A 398 0.24 0.95 2.44
C SER A 398 -1.13 0.78 1.77
N MET A 399 -2.09 1.69 1.96
CA MET A 399 -3.37 1.64 1.22
C MET A 399 -3.14 1.73 -0.29
N THR A 400 -2.32 2.69 -0.74
CA THR A 400 -1.93 2.82 -2.14
C THR A 400 -1.24 1.55 -2.62
N HIS A 401 -0.28 1.01 -1.87
CA HIS A 401 0.42 -0.23 -2.22
C HIS A 401 -0.56 -1.39 -2.48
N GLU A 402 -1.44 -1.69 -1.51
CA GLU A 402 -2.35 -2.81 -1.64
C GLU A 402 -3.45 -2.60 -2.69
N LEU A 403 -3.87 -1.35 -2.92
CA LEU A 403 -4.73 -1.02 -4.06
C LEU A 403 -4.00 -1.26 -5.39
N GLY A 404 -2.69 -1.05 -5.46
CA GLY A 404 -1.86 -1.41 -6.61
C GLY A 404 -1.97 -2.90 -6.94
N HIS A 405 -1.91 -3.78 -5.94
CA HIS A 405 -2.16 -5.20 -6.14
C HIS A 405 -3.58 -5.52 -6.59
N ARG A 406 -4.58 -4.77 -6.11
CA ARG A 406 -5.97 -4.89 -6.58
C ARG A 406 -6.11 -4.47 -8.04
N MET A 407 -5.41 -3.43 -8.49
CA MET A 407 -5.44 -3.01 -9.90
C MET A 407 -4.76 -4.03 -10.83
N GLU A 408 -3.72 -4.70 -10.34
CA GLU A 408 -3.01 -5.77 -11.06
C GLU A 408 -3.78 -7.11 -11.05
N ASP A 409 -4.64 -7.37 -10.04
CA ASP A 409 -5.41 -8.61 -9.92
C ASP A 409 -6.21 -8.91 -11.19
N ARG A 410 -5.88 -10.03 -11.85
CA ARG A 410 -6.51 -10.47 -13.10
C ARG A 410 -6.54 -9.41 -14.20
N ASN A 411 -5.62 -8.45 -14.16
CA ASN A 411 -5.46 -7.45 -15.21
C ASN A 411 -4.32 -7.88 -16.17
N PRO A 412 -4.63 -8.41 -17.37
CA PRO A 412 -3.61 -8.92 -18.27
C PRO A 412 -2.66 -7.82 -18.74
N GLU A 413 -3.14 -6.60 -18.93
CA GLU A 413 -2.33 -5.49 -19.45
C GLU A 413 -1.23 -5.10 -18.46
N ILE A 414 -1.58 -4.94 -17.18
CA ILE A 414 -0.60 -4.68 -16.12
C ILE A 414 0.32 -5.89 -15.93
N SER A 415 -0.25 -7.08 -15.72
CA SER A 415 0.53 -8.26 -15.35
C SER A 415 1.47 -8.75 -16.47
N VAL A 416 1.11 -8.57 -17.75
CA VAL A 416 2.00 -8.88 -18.87
C VAL A 416 3.20 -7.96 -18.87
N ALA A 417 2.99 -6.64 -18.78
CA ALA A 417 4.08 -5.67 -18.78
C ALA A 417 4.97 -5.81 -17.53
N THR A 418 4.41 -5.89 -16.33
CA THR A 418 5.21 -6.01 -15.09
C THR A 418 6.01 -7.31 -15.07
N LYS A 419 5.43 -8.44 -15.50
CA LYS A 419 6.18 -9.70 -15.56
C LYS A 419 7.20 -9.74 -16.68
N ALA A 420 6.90 -9.20 -17.86
CA ALA A 420 7.89 -9.09 -18.93
C ALA A 420 9.06 -8.21 -18.49
N PHE A 421 8.78 -7.09 -17.82
CA PHE A 421 9.79 -6.20 -17.25
C PHE A 421 10.66 -6.93 -16.23
N LEU A 422 10.05 -7.60 -15.25
CA LEU A 422 10.75 -8.34 -14.21
C LEU A 422 11.61 -9.45 -14.80
N ARG A 423 11.07 -10.26 -15.73
CA ARG A 423 11.83 -11.31 -16.44
C ARG A 423 13.02 -10.75 -17.20
N ARG A 424 12.85 -9.61 -17.89
CA ARG A 424 13.90 -8.96 -18.67
C ARG A 424 15.03 -8.45 -17.78
N ARG A 425 14.68 -7.76 -16.69
CA ARG A 425 15.62 -7.22 -15.68
C ARG A 425 16.39 -8.35 -15.01
N THR A 426 15.67 -9.34 -14.49
CA THR A 426 16.25 -10.41 -13.67
C THR A 426 16.90 -11.55 -14.47
N ALA A 427 16.92 -11.46 -15.80
CA ALA A 427 17.41 -12.51 -16.68
C ALA A 427 18.87 -12.90 -16.38
N GLY A 428 19.07 -14.16 -15.97
CA GLY A 428 20.39 -14.72 -15.70
C GLY A 428 20.99 -14.34 -14.33
N LEU A 429 20.20 -13.72 -13.45
CA LEU A 429 20.56 -13.45 -12.07
C LEU A 429 20.04 -14.55 -11.14
N ALA A 430 20.72 -14.74 -10.01
CA ALA A 430 20.33 -15.74 -9.03
C ALA A 430 19.31 -15.15 -8.03
N PRO A 431 18.30 -15.92 -7.61
CA PRO A 431 17.42 -15.51 -6.53
C PRO A 431 18.16 -15.50 -5.19
N GLU A 432 17.83 -14.51 -4.38
CA GLU A 432 18.31 -14.29 -3.02
C GLU A 432 17.15 -14.35 -2.03
N ARG A 433 17.44 -14.71 -0.78
CA ARG A 433 16.43 -14.73 0.28
C ARG A 433 16.22 -13.31 0.82
N TYR A 434 15.01 -12.79 0.68
CA TYR A 434 14.60 -11.50 1.25
C TYR A 434 14.10 -11.66 2.69
N HIS A 435 13.19 -12.62 2.91
CA HIS A 435 12.64 -13.01 4.21
C HIS A 435 12.46 -14.53 4.27
N ARG A 436 12.02 -15.11 5.40
CA ARG A 436 12.01 -16.56 5.70
C ARG A 436 11.65 -17.46 4.50
N SER A 437 10.57 -17.12 3.77
CA SER A 437 10.09 -17.83 2.60
C SER A 437 9.98 -16.96 1.34
N GLU A 438 10.49 -15.72 1.39
CA GLU A 438 10.37 -14.77 0.27
C GLU A 438 11.71 -14.71 -0.47
N LEU A 439 11.68 -15.04 -1.76
CA LEU A 439 12.81 -14.92 -2.67
C LEU A 439 12.65 -13.67 -3.52
N VAL A 440 13.75 -12.99 -3.80
CA VAL A 440 13.84 -11.82 -4.68
C VAL A 440 15.03 -12.00 -5.61
N VAL A 441 15.00 -11.41 -6.80
CA VAL A 441 16.16 -11.37 -7.69
C VAL A 441 16.62 -9.92 -7.82
N PRO A 442 17.74 -9.51 -7.18
CA PRO A 442 18.17 -8.11 -7.22
C PRO A 442 18.85 -7.77 -8.57
N ASP A 443 18.19 -6.97 -9.39
CA ASP A 443 18.73 -6.44 -10.66
C ASP A 443 18.92 -4.90 -10.62
N GLY A 444 19.57 -4.39 -9.56
CA GLY A 444 19.82 -2.96 -9.45
C GLY A 444 18.60 -2.07 -9.15
N PHE A 445 17.44 -2.66 -8.83
CA PHE A 445 16.25 -1.96 -8.36
C PHE A 445 16.55 -0.97 -7.23
N SER A 446 15.70 0.07 -7.09
CA SER A 446 15.77 0.99 -5.94
C SER A 446 15.64 0.27 -4.61
N ASP A 447 14.79 -0.76 -4.56
CA ASP A 447 14.73 -1.72 -3.47
C ASP A 447 14.74 -3.15 -4.03
N ARG A 448 15.51 -4.04 -3.38
CA ARG A 448 15.57 -5.46 -3.73
C ARG A 448 14.19 -6.14 -3.71
N TYR A 449 13.24 -5.62 -2.92
CA TYR A 449 11.87 -6.12 -2.82
C TYR A 449 11.14 -6.09 -4.16
N PHE A 450 11.49 -5.18 -5.07
CA PHE A 450 10.87 -5.08 -6.40
C PHE A 450 11.17 -6.30 -7.27
N GLY A 451 12.26 -7.00 -6.97
CA GLY A 451 12.65 -8.25 -7.63
C GLY A 451 11.81 -9.48 -7.21
N LYS A 452 10.74 -9.29 -6.43
CA LYS A 452 9.86 -10.36 -5.98
C LYS A 452 8.88 -10.75 -7.08
N ASP A 453 8.94 -12.01 -7.51
CA ASP A 453 7.96 -12.63 -8.40
C ASP A 453 7.07 -13.59 -7.62
N TYR A 454 5.76 -13.39 -7.69
CA TYR A 454 4.78 -14.33 -7.15
C TYR A 454 4.45 -15.38 -8.21
N ALA A 455 5.30 -16.41 -8.28
CA ALA A 455 5.19 -17.49 -9.25
C ALA A 455 3.76 -18.10 -9.26
N GLY A 456 3.19 -18.23 -10.46
CA GLY A 456 1.83 -18.77 -10.66
C GLY A 456 0.69 -17.80 -10.31
N THR A 457 0.98 -16.55 -9.95
CA THR A 457 -0.03 -15.50 -9.74
C THR A 457 0.08 -14.41 -10.80
N HIS A 458 -0.81 -13.42 -10.82
CA HIS A 458 -0.69 -12.23 -11.68
C HIS A 458 0.12 -11.09 -11.04
N HIS A 459 0.50 -11.24 -9.78
CA HIS A 459 1.02 -10.14 -8.98
C HIS A 459 2.54 -9.98 -9.08
N THR A 460 2.97 -8.72 -9.01
CA THR A 460 4.36 -8.30 -8.82
C THR A 460 4.41 -7.17 -7.78
N GLU A 461 5.60 -6.73 -7.39
CA GLU A 461 5.77 -5.54 -6.54
C GLU A 461 6.02 -4.26 -7.34
N LEU A 462 5.99 -4.34 -8.68
CA LEU A 462 6.40 -3.23 -9.53
C LEU A 462 5.35 -2.12 -9.53
N LEU A 463 4.07 -2.44 -9.76
CA LEU A 463 3.04 -1.41 -9.75
C LEU A 463 2.82 -0.86 -8.32
N SER A 464 2.69 -1.74 -7.33
CA SER A 464 2.40 -1.35 -5.94
C SER A 464 3.49 -0.43 -5.36
N CYS A 465 4.77 -0.82 -5.42
CA CYS A 465 5.87 0.02 -4.94
C CYS A 465 6.10 1.24 -5.83
N GLY A 466 5.85 1.12 -7.14
CA GLY A 466 5.90 2.25 -8.06
C GLY A 466 4.90 3.35 -7.70
N MET A 467 3.68 2.96 -7.36
CA MET A 467 2.65 3.88 -6.87
C MET A 467 3.06 4.55 -5.56
N GLU A 468 3.66 3.81 -4.62
CA GLU A 468 4.20 4.40 -3.39
C GLU A 468 5.30 5.43 -3.68
N ALA A 469 6.14 5.18 -4.67
CA ALA A 469 7.21 6.08 -5.04
C ALA A 469 6.68 7.40 -5.61
N ILE A 470 5.76 7.36 -6.59
CA ILE A 470 5.24 8.58 -7.23
C ILE A 470 4.27 9.38 -6.33
N THR A 471 3.59 8.72 -5.38
CA THR A 471 2.55 9.37 -4.56
C THR A 471 2.99 9.75 -3.16
N HIS A 472 4.00 9.08 -2.61
CA HIS A 472 4.50 9.31 -1.25
C HIS A 472 6.01 9.59 -1.20
N GLY A 473 6.70 9.66 -2.36
CA GLY A 473 8.14 9.87 -2.42
C GLY A 473 8.96 8.70 -1.86
N ARG A 474 8.34 7.53 -1.64
CA ARG A 474 9.05 6.32 -1.17
C ARG A 474 10.13 5.92 -2.18
N PHE A 475 11.16 5.21 -1.70
CA PHE A 475 12.25 4.73 -2.56
C PHE A 475 12.96 5.86 -3.32
N GLY A 476 13.01 7.06 -2.75
CA GLY A 476 13.56 8.26 -3.39
C GLY A 476 12.80 8.67 -4.66
N GLY A 477 11.50 8.35 -4.72
CA GLY A 477 10.64 8.60 -5.89
C GLY A 477 11.09 7.88 -7.17
N LEU A 478 11.89 6.79 -7.04
CA LEU A 478 12.60 6.12 -8.15
C LEU A 478 13.57 7.02 -8.94
N THR A 479 13.77 8.27 -8.51
CA THR A 479 14.76 9.20 -9.09
C THR A 479 16.06 9.22 -8.28
N GLY A 480 16.13 8.47 -7.17
CA GLY A 480 17.28 8.46 -6.27
C GLY A 480 17.37 9.70 -5.39
N ARG A 481 16.26 10.44 -5.25
CA ARG A 481 16.22 11.65 -4.42
C ARG A 481 16.37 11.30 -2.95
N ARG A 482 17.27 12.01 -2.27
CA ARG A 482 17.57 11.79 -0.85
C ARG A 482 16.59 12.55 0.04
N SER A 483 16.35 12.02 1.24
CA SER A 483 15.56 12.73 2.24
C SER A 483 16.42 13.80 2.90
N VAL A 484 15.88 15.00 2.97
CA VAL A 484 16.51 16.13 3.64
C VAL A 484 16.45 15.93 5.14
N PHE A 485 17.58 16.11 5.81
CA PHE A 485 17.70 16.16 7.27
C PHE A 485 18.77 17.18 7.64
N LEU A 486 18.35 18.44 7.72
CA LEU A 486 19.18 19.62 7.97
C LEU A 486 20.08 19.53 9.22
N PRO A 487 19.67 18.88 10.35
CA PRO A 487 20.54 18.77 11.52
C PRO A 487 21.77 17.87 11.32
N ALA A 488 21.81 17.02 10.29
CA ALA A 488 22.94 16.12 10.08
C ALA A 488 24.04 16.74 9.21
N PRO A 489 25.28 16.24 9.33
CA PRO A 489 26.36 16.58 8.40
C PRO A 489 25.94 16.34 6.95
N GLY A 490 26.03 17.39 6.13
CA GLY A 490 25.65 17.35 4.72
C GLY A 490 24.14 17.29 4.46
N GLY A 491 23.29 17.47 5.48
CA GLY A 491 21.84 17.65 5.30
C GLY A 491 21.09 16.35 4.98
N LEU A 492 21.70 15.20 5.28
CA LEU A 492 21.19 13.88 4.90
C LEU A 492 20.85 13.02 6.13
N SER A 493 19.76 12.27 6.02
CA SER A 493 19.40 11.30 7.05
C SER A 493 20.51 10.26 7.26
N LEU A 494 20.60 9.68 8.46
CA LEU A 494 21.58 8.61 8.72
C LEU A 494 21.35 7.40 7.80
N ALA A 495 20.07 7.09 7.51
CA ALA A 495 19.69 6.02 6.62
C ALA A 495 20.21 6.26 5.19
N ASP A 496 19.99 7.46 4.63
CA ASP A 496 20.45 7.79 3.27
C ASP A 496 21.97 7.88 3.16
N ARG A 497 22.67 8.21 4.25
CA ARG A 497 24.14 8.16 4.30
C ARG A 497 24.66 6.71 4.28
N ALA A 498 23.97 5.80 4.97
CA ALA A 498 24.36 4.39 5.00
C ALA A 498 23.99 3.66 3.70
N GLN A 499 22.82 3.97 3.15
CA GLN A 499 22.29 3.36 1.94
C GLN A 499 21.57 4.45 1.12
N PRO A 500 22.28 5.15 0.22
CA PRO A 500 21.66 6.18 -0.59
C PRO A 500 20.58 5.55 -1.48
N PRO A 501 19.40 6.20 -1.60
CA PRO A 501 18.36 5.74 -2.51
C PRO A 501 18.93 5.68 -3.93
N LYS A 502 18.67 4.56 -4.62
CA LYS A 502 19.11 4.36 -5.99
C LYS A 502 18.02 4.82 -6.94
N ALA A 503 18.41 5.53 -8.01
CA ALA A 503 17.50 5.83 -9.11
C ALA A 503 17.15 4.53 -9.87
N ASP A 504 15.89 4.38 -10.23
CA ASP A 504 15.37 3.36 -11.14
C ASP A 504 14.37 4.01 -12.11
N THR A 505 14.92 4.87 -12.96
CA THR A 505 14.14 5.69 -13.90
C THR A 505 13.37 4.85 -14.92
N GLU A 506 13.80 3.60 -15.13
CA GLU A 506 13.11 2.64 -15.99
C GLU A 506 11.87 2.05 -15.31
N HIS A 507 11.94 1.75 -14.01
CA HIS A 507 10.77 1.37 -13.24
C HIS A 507 9.78 2.55 -13.11
N LEU A 508 10.29 3.78 -12.94
CA LEU A 508 9.45 4.98 -13.00
C LEU A 508 8.71 5.10 -14.34
N ALA A 509 9.42 4.90 -15.45
CA ALA A 509 8.82 4.89 -16.78
C ALA A 509 7.77 3.79 -16.93
N LEU A 510 8.03 2.58 -16.43
CA LEU A 510 7.03 1.49 -16.43
C LEU A 510 5.73 1.92 -15.73
N VAL A 511 5.83 2.50 -14.54
CA VAL A 511 4.66 2.88 -13.73
C VAL A 511 3.87 3.99 -14.41
N LEU A 512 4.54 5.05 -14.87
CA LEU A 512 3.88 6.15 -15.58
C LEU A 512 3.23 5.66 -16.89
N GLY A 513 3.93 4.82 -17.64
CA GLY A 513 3.40 4.22 -18.87
C GLY A 513 2.19 3.33 -18.62
N LEU A 514 2.19 2.53 -17.56
CA LEU A 514 1.04 1.71 -17.17
C LEU A 514 -0.16 2.57 -16.79
N LEU A 515 0.05 3.62 -15.98
CA LEU A 515 -1.03 4.55 -15.61
C LEU A 515 -1.60 5.25 -16.85
N ALA A 516 -0.76 5.61 -17.82
CA ALA A 516 -1.17 6.24 -19.06
C ALA A 516 -1.92 5.30 -20.04
N SER A 517 -1.72 3.97 -19.97
CA SER A 517 -2.16 3.06 -21.05
C SER A 517 -3.01 1.86 -20.64
N ALA A 518 -2.80 1.25 -19.46
CA ALA A 518 -3.48 -0.01 -19.13
C ALA A 518 -4.97 0.20 -18.79
N ASN A 519 -5.83 -0.63 -19.38
CA ASN A 519 -7.28 -0.53 -19.48
C ASN A 519 -7.79 0.68 -20.27
N LYS A 520 -6.92 1.41 -20.99
CA LYS A 520 -7.34 2.54 -21.82
C LYS A 520 -8.34 2.08 -22.87
N ARG A 521 -9.44 2.83 -23.02
CA ARG A 521 -10.39 2.63 -24.11
C ARG A 521 -9.76 3.18 -25.37
N LEU A 522 -9.60 2.32 -26.37
CA LEU A 522 -9.03 2.71 -27.66
C LEU A 522 -10.09 3.49 -28.46
N PRO A 523 -9.68 4.50 -29.24
CA PRO A 523 -10.58 5.31 -30.05
C PRO A 523 -11.28 4.53 -31.17
#